data_AF-A0A7Y8Y289-F1
#
_entry.id   AF-A0A7Y8Y289-F1
#
_cell.length_a   1.000
_cell.length_b   1.000
_cell.length_c   1.000
_cell.angle_alpha   90.00
_cell.angle_beta   90.00
_cell.angle_gamma   90.00
#
_symmetry.space_group_name_H-M   'P 1'
#
loop_
_entity.id
_entity.type
_entity.pdbx_description
1 polymer ?
#
loop_
_entity_poly.entity_id
_entity_poly.type
_entity_poly.pdbx_seq_one_letter_code
_entity_poly.pdbx_strand_id
1 'polypeptide(L)'
;MKKAIFSLALLALFSCSDDDLLSTTEAKKKNNETSRLLNLMPFDASCINLSTVDNDPLGNNRECIQNQINLAKANGYDGLQIGALDCYVNVTFAANKSLQIPSDFALVMDANTVFRVTPNSVAGYAFMDIGGTYSVPDIANVSISGGQIYGDRVLHNNTTVHGHLIRITSAHDVSLKSVAMREANSDGLYISGKVISNQPNYTQPYNITVSHCTFERNRRANISVTDGYNMEIAYCTFRDAGINMSPSLGALPKMSVNVEGDRVWNTDHTQLVWLKHPHDISIHDNNESGSIGGAYYASLADHVSITNNTSESAIGYVYGDNITVAYNHVSNSNFGITCGFNSATSIVNHDNSIHDNTVEDCNIGLILYNRDTVVSSNTFTDCTSYAMTFSNVLNCRIESNTITSTVSGSSGIKVTNSTMSDELYIQYNDIDIDGGATSTGIWLQNINVAAGEENYKVYLLGNDISTTGSCKFAGVGGFEVESNSFVTLGSVSVVGGRSMVMTLNSILNNSPNANANALYLNNNPLANIVKDNTIENTSTNANAHCVQITNCANLTFNSNTLKQPVTRTLHITNLTDSDVSLNTGVIGNVALFLYATSTSNCTFSGNLADTPPFTRQSIDGVVTVL
;
A
#
# COMPACT_ATOMS: atom_id res chain seq x y z
N MET A 1 -9.50 3.17 42.84
CA MET A 1 -9.01 2.87 44.21
C MET A 1 -7.78 3.75 44.46
N LYS A 2 -7.85 4.69 45.43
CA LYS A 2 -6.79 5.56 46.04
C LYS A 2 -5.71 6.18 45.12
N LYS A 3 -5.87 7.44 44.67
CA LYS A 3 -5.39 8.73 45.27
C LYS A 3 -3.88 8.82 45.53
N ALA A 4 -3.22 9.76 44.82
CA ALA A 4 -2.35 10.76 45.43
C ALA A 4 -2.42 12.07 44.62
N ILE A 5 -2.67 13.16 45.35
CA ILE A 5 -2.80 14.56 44.92
C ILE A 5 -1.52 15.26 45.37
N PHE A 6 -0.95 16.15 44.54
CA PHE A 6 -0.37 17.40 45.02
C PHE A 6 -0.43 18.49 43.93
N SER A 7 -0.72 19.69 44.41
CA SER A 7 -1.32 20.82 43.71
C SER A 7 -0.33 21.93 43.34
N LEU A 8 -0.64 22.59 42.22
CA LEU A 8 -0.72 24.04 41.97
C LEU A 8 0.50 24.99 42.08
N ALA A 9 0.69 25.76 40.99
CA ALA A 9 0.58 27.24 40.86
C ALA A 9 1.73 27.79 39.97
N LEU A 10 1.60 28.83 39.14
CA LEU A 10 0.52 29.61 38.50
C LEU A 10 1.26 30.70 37.67
N LEU A 11 0.80 30.96 36.43
CA LEU A 11 0.89 32.18 35.60
C LEU A 11 2.20 33.02 35.50
N ALA A 12 2.59 33.25 34.23
CA ALA A 12 2.42 34.54 33.54
C ALA A 12 2.50 34.30 32.02
N LEU A 13 1.37 34.33 31.29
CA LEU A 13 0.93 35.46 30.45
C LEU A 13 1.99 35.95 29.45
N PHE A 14 1.88 35.50 28.20
CA PHE A 14 1.82 36.42 27.05
C PHE A 14 0.85 35.87 25.99
N SER A 15 -0.13 36.71 25.68
CA SER A 15 -1.04 36.67 24.55
C SER A 15 -0.33 37.00 23.24
N CYS A 16 -0.72 36.35 22.14
CA CYS A 16 -0.93 36.87 20.78
C CYS A 16 -1.14 35.63 19.88
N SER A 17 -2.38 35.32 19.51
CA SER A 17 -3.03 35.71 18.25
C SER A 17 -2.38 35.04 17.03
N ASP A 18 -3.18 34.19 16.40
CA ASP A 18 -3.00 33.68 15.04
C ASP A 18 -2.78 34.80 14.01
N ASP A 19 -2.25 34.37 12.88
CA ASP A 19 -2.01 35.07 11.61
C ASP A 19 -0.66 35.78 11.44
N ASP A 20 -0.04 35.48 10.28
CA ASP A 20 1.23 35.93 9.73
C ASP A 20 2.54 35.31 10.27
N LEU A 21 3.01 34.23 9.63
CA LEU A 21 4.38 34.19 9.04
C LEU A 21 4.62 32.96 8.14
N LEU A 22 3.85 32.80 7.06
CA LEU A 22 4.35 32.15 5.85
C LEU A 22 5.09 33.20 5.01
N SER A 23 6.26 33.65 5.50
CA SER A 23 7.23 34.31 4.64
C SER A 23 8.15 33.24 4.08
N THR A 24 7.90 32.85 2.84
CA THR A 24 8.80 32.09 1.98
C THR A 24 10.15 32.80 1.87
N THR A 25 11.05 32.51 2.80
CA THR A 25 12.49 32.60 2.52
C THR A 25 12.92 31.23 2.03
N GLU A 26 12.62 30.97 0.75
CA GLU A 26 13.44 30.04 -0.02
C GLU A 26 14.89 30.47 0.17
N ALA A 27 15.67 29.67 0.90
CA ALA A 27 17.10 29.76 0.83
C ALA A 27 17.47 29.53 -0.64
N LYS A 28 17.81 30.61 -1.34
CA LYS A 28 18.34 30.58 -2.70
C LYS A 28 19.43 29.50 -2.75
N LYS A 29 19.10 28.34 -3.35
CA LYS A 29 20.07 27.33 -3.78
C LYS A 29 21.11 28.09 -4.60
N LYS A 30 22.31 28.26 -4.03
CA LYS A 30 23.47 28.79 -4.74
C LYS A 30 23.89 27.72 -5.73
N ASN A 31 23.25 27.70 -6.89
CA ASN A 31 23.73 26.99 -8.07
C ASN A 31 25.00 27.70 -8.55
N ASN A 32 26.12 27.38 -7.92
CA ASN A 32 27.47 27.71 -8.37
C ASN A 32 28.34 26.44 -8.21
N GLU A 33 27.92 25.34 -8.83
CA GLU A 33 28.80 24.19 -9.07
C GLU A 33 29.68 24.48 -10.30
N THR A 34 30.69 25.34 -10.13
CA THR A 34 31.94 25.03 -10.82
C THR A 34 32.51 23.81 -10.12
N SER A 35 32.44 22.64 -10.77
CA SER A 35 32.97 21.37 -10.28
C SER A 35 34.46 21.53 -9.96
N ARG A 36 34.79 21.90 -8.72
CA ARG A 36 36.18 21.92 -8.26
C ARG A 36 36.62 20.46 -8.19
N LEU A 37 37.70 20.14 -8.90
CA LEU A 37 38.34 18.83 -8.80
C LEU A 37 38.72 18.57 -7.33
N LEU A 38 38.30 17.42 -6.79
CA LEU A 38 38.65 17.00 -5.44
C LEU A 38 40.16 16.72 -5.35
N ASN A 39 40.83 17.32 -4.37
CA ASN A 39 42.20 17.02 -4.01
C ASN A 39 42.21 15.81 -3.06
N LEU A 40 42.29 14.60 -3.63
CA LEU A 40 42.27 13.35 -2.87
C LEU A 40 43.68 12.85 -2.56
N MET A 41 43.90 12.38 -1.34
CA MET A 41 45.13 11.67 -0.98
C MET A 41 45.07 10.25 -1.54
N PRO A 42 46.08 9.77 -2.30
CA PRO A 42 46.12 8.37 -2.71
C PRO A 42 46.37 7.48 -1.49
N PHE A 43 45.64 6.37 -1.40
CA PHE A 43 45.78 5.40 -0.32
C PHE A 43 47.09 4.60 -0.45
N ASP A 44 47.84 4.53 0.63
CA ASP A 44 49.02 3.68 0.75
C ASP A 44 48.63 2.27 1.24
N ALA A 45 48.53 1.33 0.31
CA ALA A 45 48.18 -0.06 0.61
C ALA A 45 49.31 -0.86 1.29
N SER A 46 50.51 -0.29 1.49
CA SER A 46 51.63 -1.00 2.11
C SER A 46 51.39 -1.35 3.58
N CYS A 47 50.45 -0.66 4.25
CA CYS A 47 50.05 -0.99 5.63
C CYS A 47 48.91 -2.02 5.73
N ILE A 48 48.39 -2.54 4.59
CA ILE A 48 47.36 -3.57 4.58
C ILE A 48 47.99 -4.96 4.55
N ASN A 49 47.51 -5.83 5.44
CA ASN A 49 47.74 -7.27 5.37
C ASN A 49 46.66 -7.91 4.49
N LEU A 50 47.06 -8.41 3.32
CA LEU A 50 46.14 -8.98 2.33
C LEU A 50 45.77 -10.44 2.66
N SER A 51 44.49 -10.78 2.45
CA SER A 51 43.90 -12.14 2.35
C SER A 51 43.73 -12.99 3.63
N THR A 52 42.77 -13.93 3.56
CA THR A 52 42.16 -14.87 4.54
C THR A 52 41.43 -14.28 5.76
N VAL A 53 40.34 -14.96 6.16
CA VAL A 53 39.44 -14.58 7.27
C VAL A 53 40.16 -14.46 8.62
N ASP A 54 41.33 -15.12 8.75
CA ASP A 54 42.12 -15.22 9.98
C ASP A 54 43.15 -14.09 10.14
N ASN A 55 43.25 -13.15 9.20
CA ASN A 55 44.41 -12.26 9.08
C ASN A 55 44.21 -10.81 9.59
N ASP A 56 43.04 -10.46 10.12
CA ASP A 56 42.86 -9.21 10.89
C ASP A 56 42.25 -9.37 12.30
N PRO A 57 42.57 -10.42 13.09
CA PRO A 57 41.97 -10.58 14.42
C PRO A 57 42.34 -9.43 15.37
N LEU A 58 43.42 -8.70 15.07
CA LEU A 58 43.92 -7.58 15.87
C LEU A 58 43.43 -6.19 15.39
N GLY A 59 42.80 -6.08 14.22
CA GLY A 59 42.30 -4.80 13.69
C GLY A 59 43.36 -3.88 13.06
N ASN A 60 44.49 -4.45 12.63
CA ASN A 60 45.58 -3.74 11.97
C ASN A 60 45.13 -3.10 10.65
N ASN A 61 44.32 -3.79 9.85
CA ASN A 61 43.82 -3.25 8.58
C ASN A 61 42.87 -2.08 8.83
N ARG A 62 41.98 -2.21 9.82
CA ARG A 62 41.12 -1.11 10.27
C ARG A 62 41.94 0.11 10.69
N GLU A 63 42.98 -0.09 11.50
CA GLU A 63 43.84 1.00 11.98
C GLU A 63 44.62 1.66 10.85
N CYS A 64 45.17 0.87 9.91
CA CYS A 64 45.81 1.38 8.69
C CYS A 64 44.86 2.31 7.91
N ILE A 65 43.63 1.86 7.61
CA ILE A 65 42.64 2.65 6.87
C ILE A 65 42.25 3.91 7.65
N GLN A 66 41.95 3.79 8.96
CA GLN A 66 41.57 4.95 9.78
C GLN A 66 42.71 5.97 9.87
N ASN A 67 43.95 5.53 10.00
CA ASN A 67 45.11 6.43 10.08
C ASN A 67 45.29 7.20 8.76
N GLN A 68 45.05 6.56 7.62
CA GLN A 68 45.09 7.22 6.31
C GLN A 68 43.94 8.24 6.14
N ILE A 69 42.73 7.94 6.62
CA ILE A 69 41.61 8.90 6.66
C ILE A 69 42.00 10.13 7.51
N ASN A 70 42.53 9.89 8.72
CA ASN A 70 42.95 10.95 9.63
C ASN A 70 44.09 11.78 9.03
N LEU A 71 45.05 11.13 8.35
CA LEU A 71 46.18 11.77 7.69
C LEU A 71 45.74 12.64 6.51
N ALA A 72 44.82 12.15 5.68
CA ALA A 72 44.23 12.94 4.59
C ALA A 72 43.58 14.22 5.14
N LYS A 73 42.75 14.10 6.18
CA LYS A 73 42.09 15.25 6.80
C LYS A 73 43.09 16.22 7.43
N ALA A 74 44.07 15.72 8.18
CA ALA A 74 45.08 16.54 8.86
C ALA A 74 45.98 17.32 7.88
N ASN A 75 46.20 16.79 6.67
CA ASN A 75 46.98 17.46 5.62
C ASN A 75 46.13 18.32 4.67
N GLY A 76 44.84 18.51 4.96
CA GLY A 76 43.97 19.39 4.17
C GLY A 76 43.57 18.83 2.80
N TYR A 77 43.61 17.51 2.62
CA TYR A 77 42.99 16.88 1.45
C TYR A 77 41.46 16.91 1.60
N ASP A 78 40.77 16.94 0.46
CA ASP A 78 39.31 16.86 0.39
C ASP A 78 38.84 15.42 0.71
N GLY A 79 39.73 14.44 0.69
CA GLY A 79 39.37 13.04 0.88
C GLY A 79 40.51 12.04 0.68
N LEU A 80 40.14 10.76 0.61
CA LEU A 80 41.01 9.61 0.37
C LEU A 80 40.55 8.85 -0.86
N GLN A 81 41.48 8.52 -1.76
CA GLN A 81 41.25 7.66 -2.91
C GLN A 81 41.88 6.28 -2.69
N ILE A 82 41.06 5.23 -2.67
CA ILE A 82 41.49 3.83 -2.52
C ILE A 82 41.41 3.14 -3.88
N GLY A 83 42.53 2.62 -4.36
CA GLY A 83 42.59 1.79 -5.56
C GLY A 83 42.03 0.38 -5.33
N ALA A 84 42.25 -0.52 -6.29
CA ALA A 84 41.89 -1.93 -6.12
C ALA A 84 42.55 -2.52 -4.85
N LEU A 85 41.75 -3.22 -4.05
CA LEU A 85 42.14 -3.75 -2.74
C LEU A 85 41.19 -4.88 -2.38
N ASP A 86 41.63 -5.96 -1.74
CA ASP A 86 40.75 -6.95 -1.11
C ASP A 86 41.29 -7.30 0.27
N CYS A 87 40.59 -6.88 1.32
CA CYS A 87 41.02 -7.14 2.68
C CYS A 87 39.88 -7.34 3.68
N TYR A 88 40.19 -8.12 4.71
CA TYR A 88 39.36 -8.20 5.92
C TYR A 88 39.65 -7.03 6.85
N VAL A 89 38.62 -6.54 7.52
CA VAL A 89 38.65 -5.42 8.45
C VAL A 89 37.86 -5.81 9.69
N ASN A 90 38.54 -5.85 10.83
CA ASN A 90 37.91 -6.13 12.10
C ASN A 90 37.31 -4.86 12.71
N VAL A 91 35.98 -4.83 12.76
CA VAL A 91 35.18 -3.74 13.34
C VAL A 91 34.42 -4.24 14.58
N THR A 92 34.28 -3.38 15.59
CA THR A 92 33.53 -3.71 16.83
C THR A 92 32.71 -2.50 17.31
N PHE A 93 31.86 -2.68 18.33
CA PHE A 93 30.91 -1.69 18.85
C PHE A 93 31.52 -0.55 19.69
N ALA A 94 32.80 -0.61 20.04
CA ALA A 94 33.41 0.52 20.74
C ALA A 94 33.44 1.76 19.82
N ALA A 95 33.21 2.96 20.38
CA ALA A 95 33.11 4.24 19.64
C ALA A 95 34.30 4.57 18.72
N ASN A 96 35.37 3.78 18.79
CA ASN A 96 36.61 3.89 18.03
C ASN A 96 36.92 2.64 17.18
N LYS A 97 35.94 1.78 16.88
CA LYS A 97 36.19 0.50 16.20
C LYS A 97 35.41 0.26 14.90
N SER A 98 34.47 1.13 14.51
CA SER A 98 34.07 1.33 13.11
C SER A 98 35.06 2.24 12.38
N LEU A 99 35.09 2.25 11.05
CA LEU A 99 35.75 3.32 10.29
C LEU A 99 34.95 4.61 10.45
N GLN A 100 35.55 5.60 11.11
CA GLN A 100 34.97 6.90 11.38
C GLN A 100 35.26 7.84 10.22
N ILE A 101 34.21 8.34 9.56
CA ILE A 101 34.33 9.28 8.45
C ILE A 101 34.14 10.71 8.98
N PRO A 102 35.13 11.60 8.86
CA PRO A 102 35.02 12.97 9.35
C PRO A 102 34.17 13.85 8.42
N SER A 103 33.77 15.02 8.90
CA SER A 103 33.11 16.03 8.05
C SER A 103 34.00 16.52 6.90
N ASP A 104 33.39 17.09 5.87
CA ASP A 104 34.03 17.61 4.66
C ASP A 104 35.07 16.62 4.11
N PHE A 105 34.59 15.42 3.79
CA PHE A 105 35.45 14.30 3.43
C PHE A 105 34.85 13.44 2.32
N ALA A 106 35.64 13.20 1.29
CA ALA A 106 35.34 12.29 0.20
C ALA A 106 36.11 10.97 0.34
N LEU A 107 35.40 9.84 0.42
CA LEU A 107 36.00 8.51 0.30
C LEU A 107 35.67 7.95 -1.08
N VAL A 108 36.68 7.90 -1.96
CA VAL A 108 36.52 7.43 -3.34
C VAL A 108 37.23 6.09 -3.49
N MET A 109 36.48 5.04 -3.78
CA MET A 109 36.97 3.67 -3.92
C MET A 109 36.88 3.21 -5.38
N ASP A 110 37.86 2.44 -5.83
CA ASP A 110 37.78 1.70 -7.08
C ASP A 110 36.63 0.66 -7.01
N ALA A 111 36.06 0.30 -8.15
CA ALA A 111 35.03 -0.74 -8.22
C ALA A 111 35.55 -2.11 -7.72
N ASN A 112 36.87 -2.34 -7.78
CA ASN A 112 37.54 -3.54 -7.28
C ASN A 112 38.11 -3.36 -5.87
N THR A 113 37.78 -2.28 -5.16
CA THR A 113 38.02 -2.19 -3.71
C THR A 113 36.98 -3.04 -3.00
N VAL A 114 37.42 -4.09 -2.30
CA VAL A 114 36.58 -5.02 -1.56
C VAL A 114 36.98 -5.05 -0.10
N PHE A 115 36.07 -4.61 0.76
CA PHE A 115 36.19 -4.71 2.20
C PHE A 115 35.31 -5.83 2.73
N ARG A 116 35.84 -6.61 3.65
CA ARG A 116 35.14 -7.73 4.28
C ARG A 116 35.18 -7.57 5.80
N VAL A 117 34.04 -7.65 6.45
CA VAL A 117 34.00 -7.66 7.91
C VAL A 117 34.62 -8.96 8.41
N THR A 118 35.60 -8.85 9.31
CA THR A 118 36.11 -10.01 10.04
C THR A 118 35.02 -10.55 10.97
N PRO A 119 34.70 -11.85 10.94
CA PRO A 119 33.72 -12.45 11.84
C PRO A 119 34.02 -12.12 13.29
N ASN A 120 33.06 -11.51 13.98
CA ASN A 120 33.22 -11.12 15.38
C ASN A 120 31.89 -11.30 16.12
N SER A 121 31.87 -11.37 17.46
CA SER A 121 30.63 -11.62 18.22
C SER A 121 29.97 -10.33 18.76
N VAL A 122 30.36 -9.16 18.28
CA VAL A 122 30.05 -7.87 18.93
C VAL A 122 28.75 -7.27 18.39
N ALA A 123 27.72 -7.13 19.22
CA ALA A 123 26.45 -6.51 18.85
C ALA A 123 26.58 -5.02 18.54
N GLY A 124 25.83 -4.54 17.53
CA GLY A 124 25.67 -3.12 17.20
C GLY A 124 26.78 -2.50 16.35
N TYR A 125 27.74 -3.30 15.85
CA TYR A 125 28.85 -2.77 15.05
C TYR A 125 28.34 -2.16 13.74
N ALA A 126 29.10 -1.21 13.20
CA ALA A 126 29.00 -0.78 11.80
C ALA A 126 30.38 -0.91 11.13
N PHE A 127 30.47 -1.25 9.85
CA PHE A 127 31.76 -1.22 9.15
C PHE A 127 32.25 0.23 8.99
N MET A 128 31.40 1.13 8.49
CA MET A 128 31.59 2.58 8.49
C MET A 128 30.53 3.25 9.36
N ASP A 129 30.93 4.28 10.09
CA ASP A 129 30.06 5.09 10.94
C ASP A 129 30.25 6.57 10.62
N ILE A 130 29.16 7.22 10.24
CA ILE A 130 29.08 8.64 9.89
C ILE A 130 28.22 9.31 10.94
N GLY A 131 28.80 10.23 11.71
CA GLY A 131 28.15 10.87 12.86
C GLY A 131 28.40 10.21 14.22
N GLY A 132 28.84 8.94 14.24
CA GLY A 132 29.34 8.28 15.44
C GLY A 132 28.29 8.03 16.53
N THR A 133 28.75 7.64 17.73
CA THR A 133 27.90 7.48 18.92
C THR A 133 27.72 8.82 19.66
N TYR A 134 26.83 8.83 20.66
CA TYR A 134 26.26 9.95 21.44
C TYR A 134 27.16 11.14 21.88
N SER A 135 28.46 11.12 21.63
CA SER A 135 29.45 12.11 22.09
C SER A 135 30.17 12.90 20.98
N VAL A 136 29.94 12.58 19.71
CA VAL A 136 30.63 13.23 18.57
C VAL A 136 29.86 14.49 18.12
N PRO A 137 30.56 15.58 17.70
CA PRO A 137 29.94 16.71 17.00
C PRO A 137 29.20 16.26 15.75
N ASP A 138 28.21 17.05 15.32
CA ASP A 138 27.46 16.76 14.10
C ASP A 138 28.40 16.66 12.89
N ILE A 139 28.28 15.57 12.13
CA ILE A 139 29.09 15.29 10.95
C ILE A 139 28.36 15.77 9.69
N ALA A 140 29.09 16.42 8.78
CA ALA A 140 28.51 17.11 7.62
C ALA A 140 29.35 16.89 6.36
N ASN A 141 28.74 17.03 5.18
CA ASN A 141 29.44 17.09 3.88
C ASN A 141 30.31 15.85 3.64
N VAL A 142 29.71 14.67 3.66
CA VAL A 142 30.40 13.40 3.45
C VAL A 142 29.98 12.79 2.13
N SER A 143 30.94 12.42 1.30
CA SER A 143 30.67 11.66 0.06
C SER A 143 31.45 10.35 0.05
N ILE A 144 30.75 9.22 -0.11
CA ILE A 144 31.36 7.91 -0.27
C ILE A 144 30.94 7.36 -1.62
N SER A 145 31.91 6.93 -2.43
CA SER A 145 31.61 6.37 -3.75
C SER A 145 32.46 5.16 -4.12
N GLY A 146 31.85 4.23 -4.86
CA GLY A 146 32.51 3.01 -5.36
C GLY A 146 32.63 1.92 -4.30
N GLY A 147 33.49 0.93 -4.57
CA GLY A 147 33.82 -0.13 -3.63
C GLY A 147 32.70 -1.14 -3.32
N GLN A 148 33.09 -2.20 -2.63
CA GLN A 148 32.23 -3.31 -2.24
C GLN A 148 32.48 -3.64 -0.77
N ILE A 149 31.43 -3.69 0.03
CA ILE A 149 31.48 -3.95 1.46
C ILE A 149 30.68 -5.22 1.71
N TYR A 150 31.36 -6.24 2.23
CA TYR A 150 30.79 -7.52 2.61
C TYR A 150 30.74 -7.62 4.14
N GLY A 151 29.57 -7.92 4.68
CA GLY A 151 29.42 -8.26 6.07
C GLY A 151 29.91 -9.68 6.36
N ASP A 152 29.85 -10.05 7.63
CA ASP A 152 30.26 -11.37 8.09
C ASP A 152 29.10 -12.37 8.17
N ARG A 153 27.89 -12.03 7.70
CA ARG A 153 26.64 -12.77 7.93
C ARG A 153 26.75 -14.29 7.83
N VAL A 154 27.37 -14.82 6.77
CA VAL A 154 27.51 -16.27 6.54
C VAL A 154 28.56 -16.91 7.46
N LEU A 155 29.61 -16.15 7.76
CA LEU A 155 30.74 -16.57 8.59
C LEU A 155 30.51 -16.29 10.08
N HIS A 156 29.40 -15.61 10.40
CA HIS A 156 29.08 -15.14 11.72
C HIS A 156 28.61 -16.28 12.61
N ASN A 157 29.20 -16.40 13.80
CA ASN A 157 28.97 -17.52 14.72
C ASN A 157 27.82 -17.27 15.73
N ASN A 158 27.15 -16.11 15.70
CA ASN A 158 26.09 -15.75 16.64
C ASN A 158 24.90 -15.02 15.99
N THR A 159 23.76 -15.71 15.87
CA THR A 159 22.54 -15.16 15.25
C THR A 159 21.87 -13.98 16.00
N THR A 160 22.40 -13.56 17.15
CA THR A 160 21.80 -12.49 17.98
C THR A 160 22.46 -11.13 17.78
N VAL A 161 23.49 -11.05 16.93
CA VAL A 161 24.30 -9.84 16.75
C VAL A 161 23.69 -8.95 15.65
N HIS A 162 23.64 -7.64 15.91
CA HIS A 162 23.19 -6.62 14.96
C HIS A 162 24.39 -5.89 14.35
N GLY A 163 24.92 -6.38 13.22
CA GLY A 163 26.06 -5.76 12.53
C GLY A 163 25.65 -5.09 11.21
N HIS A 164 25.82 -3.77 11.11
CA HIS A 164 25.53 -2.97 9.92
C HIS A 164 26.78 -2.77 9.05
N LEU A 165 26.62 -2.44 7.77
CA LEU A 165 27.77 -2.04 6.94
C LEU A 165 28.02 -0.56 7.01
N ILE A 166 27.01 0.26 6.72
CA ILE A 166 27.11 1.71 6.87
C ILE A 166 26.05 2.17 7.87
N ARG A 167 26.46 3.00 8.82
CA ARG A 167 25.56 3.70 9.73
C ARG A 167 25.71 5.21 9.54
N ILE A 168 24.58 5.89 9.42
CA ILE A 168 24.47 7.35 9.41
C ILE A 168 23.65 7.76 10.64
N THR A 169 24.31 8.40 11.60
CA THR A 169 23.66 8.85 12.85
C THR A 169 23.78 10.36 12.96
N SER A 170 22.66 11.09 12.83
CA SER A 170 22.64 12.57 13.00
C SER A 170 23.57 13.37 12.07
N ALA A 171 24.09 12.73 11.02
CA ALA A 171 24.91 13.40 10.03
C ALA A 171 24.04 14.05 8.95
N HIS A 172 24.55 15.09 8.31
CA HIS A 172 23.86 15.81 7.26
C HIS A 172 24.72 15.99 6.01
N ASP A 173 24.05 16.21 4.86
CA ASP A 173 24.71 16.36 3.56
C ASP A 173 25.60 15.15 3.25
N VAL A 174 25.00 13.95 3.30
CA VAL A 174 25.70 12.67 3.07
C VAL A 174 25.28 12.07 1.73
N SER A 175 26.26 11.78 0.88
CA SER A 175 26.05 11.12 -0.41
C SER A 175 26.73 9.76 -0.45
N LEU A 176 25.97 8.69 -0.68
CA LEU A 176 26.46 7.36 -0.99
C LEU A 176 26.19 7.05 -2.47
N LYS A 177 27.24 6.79 -3.26
CA LYS A 177 27.09 6.56 -4.71
C LYS A 177 27.84 5.32 -5.21
N SER A 178 27.14 4.42 -5.90
CA SER A 178 27.79 3.25 -6.53
C SER A 178 28.55 2.36 -5.55
N VAL A 179 28.05 2.24 -4.31
CA VAL A 179 28.60 1.35 -3.27
C VAL A 179 27.81 0.05 -3.28
N ALA A 180 28.50 -1.10 -3.23
CA ALA A 180 27.85 -2.39 -3.02
C ALA A 180 27.90 -2.78 -1.53
N MET A 181 26.75 -3.11 -0.93
CA MET A 181 26.57 -3.49 0.47
C MET A 181 25.91 -4.86 0.56
N ARG A 182 26.68 -5.87 0.96
CA ARG A 182 26.31 -7.28 0.83
C ARG A 182 26.44 -8.02 2.14
N GLU A 183 25.52 -8.93 2.41
CA GLU A 183 25.67 -9.91 3.50
C GLU A 183 25.93 -9.27 4.88
N ALA A 184 25.29 -8.14 5.18
CA ALA A 184 25.27 -7.60 6.54
C ALA A 184 24.61 -8.57 7.51
N ASN A 185 25.14 -8.65 8.73
CA ASN A 185 24.53 -9.45 9.80
C ASN A 185 23.27 -8.76 10.42
N SER A 186 23.00 -7.53 10.02
CA SER A 186 21.78 -6.76 10.30
C SER A 186 21.32 -6.07 9.01
N ASP A 187 21.35 -4.75 8.96
CA ASP A 187 20.99 -3.95 7.78
C ASP A 187 22.22 -3.53 6.99
N GLY A 188 22.11 -3.44 5.66
CA GLY A 188 23.19 -2.90 4.82
C GLY A 188 23.50 -1.45 5.18
N LEU A 189 22.47 -0.61 5.16
CA LEU A 189 22.52 0.80 5.56
C LEU A 189 21.50 1.08 6.68
N TYR A 190 21.95 1.75 7.73
CA TYR A 190 21.10 2.18 8.85
C TYR A 190 21.18 3.69 9.04
N ILE A 191 20.04 4.38 8.97
CA ILE A 191 19.92 5.82 9.13
C ILE A 191 19.04 6.12 10.35
N SER A 192 19.55 6.93 11.29
CA SER A 192 18.85 7.27 12.53
C SER A 192 19.30 8.59 13.15
N GLY A 193 18.45 9.17 14.01
CA GLY A 193 18.83 10.25 14.92
C GLY A 193 19.67 9.76 16.10
N LYS A 194 20.29 10.71 16.81
CA LYS A 194 21.20 10.43 17.94
C LYS A 194 20.47 9.83 19.13
N VAL A 195 19.30 10.37 19.42
CA VAL A 195 18.42 10.08 20.55
C VAL A 195 16.98 10.20 20.06
N ILE A 196 16.00 10.12 20.96
CA ILE A 196 14.60 10.43 20.64
C ILE A 196 14.31 11.91 20.89
N SER A 197 13.30 12.45 20.21
CA SER A 197 12.96 13.89 20.15
C SER A 197 12.79 14.60 21.49
N ASN A 198 12.41 13.86 22.54
CA ASN A 198 12.18 14.40 23.89
C ASN A 198 13.44 14.39 24.78
N GLN A 199 14.59 13.97 24.25
CA GLN A 199 15.87 13.99 24.95
C GLN A 199 16.72 15.20 24.52
N PRO A 200 17.52 15.78 25.45
CA PRO A 200 18.49 16.79 25.09
C PRO A 200 19.46 16.28 24.02
N ASN A 201 19.85 17.15 23.08
CA ASN A 201 20.75 16.84 21.96
C ASN A 201 20.15 15.94 20.87
N TYR A 202 18.82 15.88 20.75
CA TYR A 202 18.16 15.32 19.58
C TYR A 202 18.61 16.04 18.31
N THR A 203 19.13 15.25 17.39
CA THR A 203 19.62 15.68 16.07
C THR A 203 19.23 14.59 15.08
N GLN A 204 18.57 15.02 14.01
CA GLN A 204 18.09 14.16 12.95
C GLN A 204 19.07 14.20 11.78
N PRO A 205 19.31 13.07 11.09
CA PRO A 205 20.03 13.12 9.84
C PRO A 205 19.16 13.80 8.78
N TYR A 206 19.77 14.60 7.90
CA TYR A 206 19.04 15.25 6.82
C TYR A 206 19.89 15.47 5.58
N ASN A 207 19.23 15.63 4.43
CA ASN A 207 19.88 15.76 3.13
C ASN A 207 20.81 14.57 2.83
N ILE A 208 20.20 13.39 2.75
CA ILE A 208 20.91 12.12 2.51
C ILE A 208 20.55 11.59 1.12
N THR A 209 21.56 11.38 0.27
CA THR A 209 21.39 10.79 -1.05
C THR A 209 22.04 9.42 -1.10
N VAL A 210 21.28 8.39 -1.48
CA VAL A 210 21.75 7.03 -1.74
C VAL A 210 21.42 6.70 -3.19
N SER A 211 22.44 6.69 -4.06
CA SER A 211 22.21 6.53 -5.50
C SER A 211 23.10 5.49 -6.16
N HIS A 212 22.54 4.75 -7.13
CA HIS A 212 23.28 3.77 -7.92
C HIS A 212 23.95 2.66 -7.07
N CYS A 213 23.50 2.45 -5.83
CA CYS A 213 24.06 1.47 -4.91
C CYS A 213 23.46 0.08 -5.18
N THR A 214 24.17 -0.96 -4.74
CA THR A 214 23.66 -2.34 -4.77
C THR A 214 23.56 -2.87 -3.35
N PHE A 215 22.41 -3.39 -2.97
CA PHE A 215 22.19 -4.03 -1.69
C PHE A 215 21.77 -5.48 -1.90
N GLU A 216 22.44 -6.42 -1.25
CA GLU A 216 22.18 -7.83 -1.51
C GLU A 216 22.33 -8.70 -0.27
N ARG A 217 21.31 -9.54 -0.03
CA ARG A 217 21.36 -10.61 0.99
C ARG A 217 21.73 -10.10 2.39
N ASN A 218 21.29 -8.90 2.75
CA ASN A 218 21.40 -8.41 4.12
C ASN A 218 20.40 -9.15 5.04
N ARG A 219 20.78 -9.42 6.28
CA ARG A 219 20.04 -10.33 7.16
C ARG A 219 18.67 -9.81 7.56
N ARG A 220 18.54 -8.50 7.80
CA ARG A 220 17.29 -7.84 8.22
C ARG A 220 16.70 -7.02 7.09
N ALA A 221 17.21 -5.83 6.84
CA ALA A 221 16.82 -4.99 5.73
C ALA A 221 18.02 -4.64 4.84
N ASN A 222 17.78 -4.23 3.61
CA ASN A 222 18.85 -3.63 2.82
C ASN A 222 19.13 -2.20 3.33
N ILE A 223 18.07 -1.39 3.51
CA ILE A 223 18.10 -0.07 4.13
C ILE A 223 17.04 0.01 5.22
N SER A 224 17.42 0.57 6.37
CA SER A 224 16.52 0.97 7.44
C SER A 224 16.67 2.46 7.72
N VAL A 225 15.57 3.21 7.64
CA VAL A 225 15.49 4.62 8.04
C VAL A 225 14.55 4.72 9.23
N THR A 226 15.08 5.05 10.40
CA THR A 226 14.23 5.18 11.60
C THR A 226 13.93 6.61 11.98
N ASP A 227 14.64 7.56 11.37
CA ASP A 227 14.53 8.99 11.68
C ASP A 227 15.27 9.80 10.61
N GLY A 228 14.89 11.06 10.45
CA GLY A 228 15.54 12.02 9.55
C GLY A 228 14.67 12.48 8.39
N TYR A 229 15.17 13.44 7.62
CA TYR A 229 14.36 14.03 6.55
C TYR A 229 15.13 14.51 5.33
N ASN A 230 14.40 14.80 4.25
CA ASN A 230 14.96 15.21 2.97
C ASN A 230 15.97 14.17 2.48
N MET A 231 15.48 12.97 2.17
CA MET A 231 16.32 11.85 1.71
C MET A 231 15.89 11.37 0.33
N GLU A 232 16.86 10.93 -0.46
CA GLU A 232 16.67 10.36 -1.78
C GLU A 232 17.34 8.98 -1.85
N ILE A 233 16.57 7.96 -2.20
CA ILE A 233 17.04 6.59 -2.46
C ILE A 233 16.68 6.26 -3.91
N ALA A 234 17.66 6.38 -4.81
CA ALA A 234 17.42 6.39 -6.24
C ALA A 234 18.33 5.49 -7.06
N TYR A 235 17.84 4.94 -8.18
CA TYR A 235 18.66 4.16 -9.13
C TYR A 235 19.40 2.97 -8.51
N CYS A 236 18.92 2.44 -7.37
CA CYS A 236 19.57 1.35 -6.66
C CYS A 236 19.05 -0.01 -7.09
N THR A 237 19.88 -1.03 -6.89
CA THR A 237 19.50 -2.44 -7.05
C THR A 237 19.40 -3.11 -5.69
N PHE A 238 18.26 -3.72 -5.40
CA PHE A 238 18.00 -4.44 -4.16
C PHE A 238 17.73 -5.91 -4.45
N ARG A 239 18.38 -6.79 -3.68
CA ARG A 239 18.23 -8.24 -3.85
C ARG A 239 18.14 -8.98 -2.52
N ASP A 240 17.19 -9.90 -2.43
CA ASP A 240 17.17 -10.97 -1.43
C ASP A 240 17.23 -10.48 0.03
N ALA A 241 16.53 -9.39 0.37
CA ALA A 241 16.50 -8.92 1.76
C ALA A 241 15.88 -9.98 2.68
N GLY A 242 16.59 -10.34 3.75
CA GLY A 242 16.07 -11.25 4.77
C GLY A 242 15.78 -12.69 4.32
N ILE A 243 16.32 -13.14 3.18
CA ILE A 243 16.27 -14.54 2.79
C ILE A 243 16.95 -15.43 3.84
N ASN A 244 16.61 -16.72 3.89
CA ASN A 244 17.37 -17.67 4.69
C ASN A 244 18.61 -18.11 3.93
N MET A 245 19.77 -18.04 4.58
CA MET A 245 21.02 -18.60 4.08
C MET A 245 21.53 -19.63 5.09
N SER A 246 22.21 -20.68 4.65
CA SER A 246 22.94 -21.54 5.60
C SER A 246 24.29 -20.88 5.92
N PRO A 247 24.69 -20.72 7.19
CA PRO A 247 23.98 -21.06 8.42
C PRO A 247 23.09 -19.91 9.01
N SER A 248 23.00 -18.75 8.34
CA SER A 248 22.33 -17.54 8.82
C SER A 248 20.89 -17.33 8.31
N LEU A 249 19.92 -17.59 9.19
CA LEU A 249 18.50 -17.28 8.93
C LEU A 249 18.26 -15.77 8.88
N GLY A 250 17.39 -15.35 7.96
CA GLY A 250 16.95 -13.97 7.85
C GLY A 250 16.08 -13.55 9.04
N ALA A 251 16.15 -12.28 9.41
CA ALA A 251 15.42 -11.70 10.54
C ALA A 251 14.51 -10.55 10.08
N LEU A 252 13.42 -10.28 10.81
CA LEU A 252 12.50 -9.19 10.49
C LEU A 252 13.23 -7.83 10.50
N PRO A 253 12.85 -6.87 9.62
CA PRO A 253 11.62 -6.86 8.80
C PRO A 253 11.71 -7.58 7.45
N LYS A 254 12.91 -7.98 6.99
CA LYS A 254 13.12 -8.66 5.68
C LYS A 254 12.78 -7.78 4.45
N MET A 255 12.92 -6.47 4.58
CA MET A 255 12.53 -5.51 3.54
C MET A 255 13.72 -4.93 2.79
N SER A 256 13.53 -4.50 1.55
CA SER A 256 14.58 -3.78 0.83
C SER A 256 14.78 -2.36 1.39
N VAL A 257 13.72 -1.57 1.51
CA VAL A 257 13.74 -0.28 2.20
C VAL A 257 12.63 -0.28 3.24
N ASN A 258 13.03 -0.14 4.50
CA ASN A 258 12.13 0.02 5.63
C ASN A 258 12.29 1.43 6.20
N VAL A 259 11.28 2.28 6.00
CA VAL A 259 11.16 3.55 6.72
C VAL A 259 10.25 3.28 7.92
N GLU A 260 10.74 3.48 9.14
CA GLU A 260 10.01 3.13 10.36
C GLU A 260 10.28 4.11 11.50
N GLY A 261 9.37 5.07 11.67
CA GLY A 261 9.44 6.04 12.76
C GLY A 261 8.93 5.51 14.09
N ASP A 262 8.83 6.40 15.07
CA ASP A 262 8.28 6.07 16.40
C ASP A 262 7.44 7.24 16.92
N ARG A 263 6.27 6.92 17.48
CA ARG A 263 5.28 7.88 18.00
C ARG A 263 4.70 7.38 19.32
N VAL A 264 4.42 8.30 20.23
CA VAL A 264 3.67 8.01 21.47
C VAL A 264 2.54 8.99 21.65
N TRP A 265 1.46 8.54 22.27
CA TRP A 265 0.41 9.46 22.72
C TRP A 265 0.97 10.40 23.79
N ASN A 266 0.62 11.68 23.71
CA ASN A 266 0.81 12.60 24.82
C ASN A 266 0.02 12.13 26.05
N THR A 267 0.30 12.68 27.23
CA THR A 267 -0.30 12.26 28.51
C THR A 267 -1.83 12.25 28.49
N ASP A 268 -2.45 13.17 27.73
CA ASP A 268 -3.90 13.33 27.67
C ASP A 268 -4.56 12.49 26.56
N HIS A 269 -3.77 11.72 25.79
CA HIS A 269 -4.21 10.92 24.63
C HIS A 269 -4.96 11.74 23.57
N THR A 270 -4.57 13.00 23.39
CA THR A 270 -5.17 13.93 22.42
C THR A 270 -4.34 14.09 21.16
N GLN A 271 -3.03 13.81 21.23
CA GLN A 271 -2.12 13.99 20.10
C GLN A 271 -0.99 12.96 20.15
N LEU A 272 -0.58 12.48 18.97
CA LEU A 272 0.65 11.71 18.81
C LEU A 272 1.86 12.64 18.73
N VAL A 273 2.89 12.31 19.50
CA VAL A 273 4.17 12.99 19.51
C VAL A 273 5.20 12.08 18.89
N TRP A 274 5.87 12.56 17.85
CA TRP A 274 6.99 11.87 17.24
C TRP A 274 8.15 11.74 18.22
N LEU A 275 8.63 10.52 18.44
CA LEU A 275 9.89 10.21 19.10
C LEU A 275 11.04 10.12 18.09
N LYS A 276 10.73 9.57 16.91
CA LYS A 276 11.59 9.59 15.72
C LYS A 276 10.72 9.84 14.50
N HIS A 277 11.09 10.82 13.69
CA HIS A 277 10.23 11.34 12.64
C HIS A 277 10.94 11.21 11.28
N PRO A 278 10.78 10.08 10.58
CA PRO A 278 11.22 9.97 9.21
C PRO A 278 10.21 10.67 8.29
N HIS A 279 10.64 11.74 7.61
CA HIS A 279 9.76 12.49 6.70
C HIS A 279 10.47 13.07 5.48
N ASP A 280 9.72 13.45 4.44
CA ASP A 280 10.29 14.00 3.19
C ASP A 280 11.33 13.05 2.56
N ILE A 281 10.90 11.81 2.30
CA ILE A 281 11.77 10.75 1.76
C ILE A 281 11.25 10.33 0.38
N SER A 282 12.12 10.34 -0.62
CA SER A 282 11.84 9.84 -1.96
C SER A 282 12.57 8.53 -2.24
N ILE A 283 11.83 7.52 -2.67
CA ILE A 283 12.31 6.18 -3.03
C ILE A 283 11.90 5.94 -4.48
N HIS A 284 12.82 6.11 -5.44
CA HIS A 284 12.44 6.06 -6.85
C HIS A 284 13.46 5.47 -7.82
N ASP A 285 12.97 5.05 -9.00
CA ASP A 285 13.79 4.48 -10.08
C ASP A 285 14.65 3.29 -9.62
N ASN A 286 14.18 2.52 -8.64
CA ASN A 286 14.89 1.37 -8.10
C ASN A 286 14.37 0.05 -8.67
N ASN A 287 15.21 -0.99 -8.61
CA ASN A 287 14.83 -2.36 -8.96
C ASN A 287 15.02 -3.30 -7.77
N GLU A 288 13.96 -4.04 -7.42
CA GLU A 288 13.94 -5.03 -6.33
C GLU A 288 13.60 -6.42 -6.84
N SER A 289 14.29 -7.44 -6.31
CA SER A 289 13.95 -8.85 -6.53
C SER A 289 14.25 -9.72 -5.29
N GLY A 290 13.36 -10.65 -4.97
CA GLY A 290 13.62 -11.73 -4.00
C GLY A 290 13.55 -11.39 -2.50
N SER A 291 13.16 -10.18 -2.10
CA SER A 291 12.98 -9.82 -0.68
C SER A 291 11.80 -10.56 -0.06
N ILE A 292 11.95 -10.99 1.19
CA ILE A 292 10.92 -11.84 1.82
C ILE A 292 9.79 -11.03 2.47
N GLY A 293 10.10 -9.86 3.04
CA GLY A 293 9.15 -9.05 3.80
C GLY A 293 8.43 -7.98 2.99
N GLY A 294 9.08 -7.47 1.93
CA GLY A 294 8.57 -6.37 1.11
C GLY A 294 9.71 -5.65 0.40
N ALA A 295 9.38 -4.86 -0.61
CA ALA A 295 10.36 -4.05 -1.33
C ALA A 295 10.55 -2.69 -0.64
N TYR A 296 9.58 -1.80 -0.80
CA TYR A 296 9.63 -0.43 -0.30
C TYR A 296 8.45 -0.19 0.63
N TYR A 297 8.74 0.12 1.89
CA TYR A 297 7.71 0.23 2.91
C TYR A 297 7.90 1.47 3.79
N ALA A 298 6.82 2.22 3.96
CA ALA A 298 6.75 3.37 4.85
C ALA A 298 5.84 3.07 6.05
N SER A 299 6.43 2.85 7.21
CA SER A 299 5.75 2.62 8.48
C SER A 299 5.96 3.82 9.40
N LEU A 300 4.90 4.37 10.00
CA LEU A 300 5.04 5.50 10.93
C LEU A 300 5.93 6.61 10.34
N ALA A 301 5.57 7.07 9.15
CA ALA A 301 6.33 8.05 8.38
C ALA A 301 5.39 9.13 7.83
N ASP A 302 5.97 10.25 7.42
CA ASP A 302 5.23 11.39 6.87
C ASP A 302 5.87 11.86 5.56
N HIS A 303 5.09 12.26 4.56
CA HIS A 303 5.60 12.77 3.28
C HIS A 303 6.64 11.83 2.61
N VAL A 304 6.30 10.54 2.45
CA VAL A 304 7.15 9.56 1.74
C VAL A 304 6.58 9.29 0.35
N SER A 305 7.43 9.40 -0.67
CA SER A 305 7.10 9.06 -2.05
C SER A 305 7.82 7.77 -2.47
N ILE A 306 7.05 6.76 -2.87
CA ILE A 306 7.54 5.51 -3.45
C ILE A 306 7.12 5.51 -4.93
N THR A 307 8.04 5.86 -5.82
CA THR A 307 7.68 6.13 -7.23
C THR A 307 8.59 5.51 -8.28
N ASN A 308 8.07 5.13 -9.45
CA ASN A 308 8.88 4.63 -10.57
C ASN A 308 9.78 3.43 -10.22
N ASN A 309 9.38 2.56 -9.27
CA ASN A 309 10.16 1.38 -8.91
C ASN A 309 9.63 0.11 -9.58
N THR A 310 10.51 -0.85 -9.81
CA THR A 310 10.16 -2.22 -10.23
C THR A 310 10.40 -3.20 -9.09
N SER A 311 9.45 -4.09 -8.82
CA SER A 311 9.49 -4.97 -7.66
C SER A 311 8.84 -6.34 -7.90
N GLU A 312 9.42 -7.39 -7.31
CA GLU A 312 8.83 -8.73 -7.18
C GLU A 312 8.17 -8.95 -5.79
N SER A 313 8.30 -7.97 -4.90
CA SER A 313 7.76 -7.98 -3.54
C SER A 313 6.73 -6.88 -3.33
N ALA A 314 5.95 -6.98 -2.25
CA ALA A 314 4.95 -5.97 -1.91
C ALA A 314 5.58 -4.60 -1.63
N ILE A 315 4.89 -3.54 -2.06
CA ILE A 315 5.17 -2.15 -1.67
C ILE A 315 4.03 -1.59 -0.82
N GLY A 316 4.27 -0.48 -0.12
CA GLY A 316 3.19 0.30 0.48
C GLY A 316 3.55 0.92 1.82
N TYR A 317 2.56 0.99 2.72
CA TYR A 317 2.70 1.75 3.95
C TYR A 317 1.76 1.29 5.05
N VAL A 318 2.10 1.64 6.29
CA VAL A 318 1.25 1.45 7.47
C VAL A 318 1.42 2.60 8.45
N TYR A 319 0.32 3.11 9.01
CA TYR A 319 0.35 4.24 9.94
C TYR A 319 1.13 5.46 9.38
N GLY A 320 1.01 5.69 8.07
CA GLY A 320 1.71 6.76 7.38
C GLY A 320 0.74 7.84 6.93
N ASP A 321 1.23 9.07 6.96
CA ASP A 321 0.47 10.25 6.57
C ASP A 321 1.18 10.90 5.35
N ASN A 322 0.43 11.45 4.39
CA ASN A 322 0.98 12.04 3.16
C ASN A 322 1.88 11.08 2.34
N ILE A 323 1.55 9.80 2.30
CA ILE A 323 2.31 8.80 1.55
C ILE A 323 1.79 8.72 0.11
N THR A 324 2.72 8.76 -0.84
CA THR A 324 2.44 8.58 -2.27
C THR A 324 3.07 7.29 -2.77
N VAL A 325 2.25 6.41 -3.35
CA VAL A 325 2.69 5.19 -4.05
C VAL A 325 2.27 5.33 -5.51
N ALA A 326 3.21 5.68 -6.39
CA ALA A 326 2.85 6.00 -7.78
C ALA A 326 3.81 5.51 -8.86
N TYR A 327 3.30 5.20 -10.05
CA TYR A 327 4.14 4.81 -11.20
C TYR A 327 5.02 3.57 -10.95
N ASN A 328 4.69 2.72 -9.97
CA ASN A 328 5.46 1.51 -9.70
C ASN A 328 4.96 0.35 -10.55
N HIS A 329 5.86 -0.58 -10.85
CA HIS A 329 5.54 -1.87 -11.46
C HIS A 329 5.82 -2.99 -10.45
N VAL A 330 4.77 -3.67 -10.00
CA VAL A 330 4.88 -4.80 -9.07
C VAL A 330 4.36 -6.06 -9.76
N SER A 331 5.15 -7.12 -9.76
CA SER A 331 4.76 -8.37 -10.40
C SER A 331 5.08 -9.61 -9.57
N ASN A 332 4.40 -10.73 -9.85
CA ASN A 332 4.77 -12.06 -9.34
C ASN A 332 4.84 -12.19 -7.79
N SER A 333 4.09 -11.36 -7.07
CA SER A 333 4.14 -11.29 -5.61
C SER A 333 2.87 -11.86 -4.96
N ASN A 334 2.94 -12.25 -3.69
CA ASN A 334 1.71 -12.62 -2.97
C ASN A 334 0.79 -11.39 -2.73
N PHE A 335 1.36 -10.20 -2.60
CA PHE A 335 0.64 -8.94 -2.47
C PHE A 335 1.34 -7.88 -3.31
N GLY A 336 0.61 -7.17 -4.18
CA GLY A 336 1.17 -6.07 -4.97
C GLY A 336 1.43 -4.83 -4.11
N ILE A 337 0.35 -4.18 -3.69
CA ILE A 337 0.37 -2.96 -2.87
C ILE A 337 -0.40 -3.22 -1.57
N THR A 338 0.18 -2.85 -0.43
CA THR A 338 -0.44 -3.04 0.89
C THR A 338 -0.42 -1.75 1.70
N CYS A 339 -1.60 -1.24 2.03
CA CYS A 339 -1.76 0.12 2.52
C CYS A 339 -2.67 0.17 3.75
N GLY A 340 -2.14 0.77 4.81
CA GLY A 340 -2.83 1.01 6.06
C GLY A 340 -2.83 -0.17 7.03
N PHE A 341 -3.59 0.00 8.11
CA PHE A 341 -3.74 -0.96 9.19
C PHE A 341 -5.21 -1.20 9.49
N ASN A 342 -5.61 -2.47 9.51
CA ASN A 342 -7.00 -2.88 9.70
C ASN A 342 -7.52 -2.56 11.13
N SER A 343 -7.95 -1.32 11.34
CA SER A 343 -8.52 -0.81 12.58
C SER A 343 -9.54 0.27 12.29
N ALA A 344 -10.80 0.04 12.70
CA ALA A 344 -11.90 0.98 12.50
C ALA A 344 -11.74 2.31 13.26
N THR A 345 -10.85 2.39 14.24
CA THR A 345 -10.64 3.60 15.07
C THR A 345 -9.32 4.30 14.79
N SER A 346 -8.52 3.78 13.85
CA SER A 346 -7.21 4.35 13.55
C SER A 346 -7.37 5.68 12.80
N ILE A 347 -6.83 6.74 13.39
CA ILE A 347 -6.79 8.09 12.83
C ILE A 347 -5.43 8.46 12.22
N VAL A 348 -4.49 7.51 12.18
CA VAL A 348 -3.05 7.76 11.99
C VAL A 348 -2.55 7.39 10.59
N ASN A 349 -3.48 7.28 9.65
CA ASN A 349 -3.24 6.86 8.28
C ASN A 349 -4.20 7.63 7.37
N HIS A 350 -3.81 8.85 6.97
CA HIS A 350 -4.64 9.78 6.21
C HIS A 350 -3.83 10.53 5.14
N ASP A 351 -4.53 11.20 4.22
CA ASP A 351 -3.97 12.01 3.13
C ASP A 351 -3.02 11.24 2.22
N ASN A 352 -3.35 9.99 1.93
CA ASN A 352 -2.50 9.11 1.13
C ASN A 352 -2.99 9.00 -0.31
N SER A 353 -2.06 8.74 -1.25
CA SER A 353 -2.39 8.55 -2.66
C SER A 353 -1.71 7.31 -3.24
N ILE A 354 -2.48 6.56 -4.04
CA ILE A 354 -2.03 5.34 -4.72
C ILE A 354 -2.47 5.45 -6.17
N HIS A 355 -1.56 5.80 -7.07
CA HIS A 355 -1.97 6.07 -8.44
C HIS A 355 -0.99 5.70 -9.55
N ASP A 356 -1.51 5.46 -10.74
CA ASP A 356 -0.71 5.15 -11.93
C ASP A 356 0.25 3.95 -11.77
N ASN A 357 -0.03 3.02 -10.86
CA ASN A 357 0.78 1.81 -10.68
C ASN A 357 0.29 0.69 -11.63
N THR A 358 1.22 -0.17 -12.04
CA THR A 358 0.93 -1.44 -12.72
C THR A 358 1.20 -2.59 -11.77
N VAL A 359 0.18 -3.42 -11.53
CA VAL A 359 0.25 -4.59 -10.64
C VAL A 359 -0.21 -5.81 -11.42
N GLU A 360 0.67 -6.78 -11.62
CA GLU A 360 0.38 -7.95 -12.47
C GLU A 360 0.82 -9.28 -11.85
N ASP A 361 0.10 -10.36 -12.14
CA ASP A 361 0.43 -11.72 -11.68
C ASP A 361 0.57 -11.85 -10.15
N CYS A 362 -0.04 -10.94 -9.39
CA CYS A 362 -0.07 -10.99 -7.94
C CYS A 362 -1.17 -11.94 -7.45
N ASN A 363 -1.06 -12.46 -6.23
CA ASN A 363 -2.23 -13.13 -5.62
C ASN A 363 -3.33 -12.12 -5.29
N ILE A 364 -2.97 -11.02 -4.62
CA ILE A 364 -3.85 -9.88 -4.36
C ILE A 364 -3.16 -8.62 -4.86
N GLY A 365 -3.84 -7.83 -5.69
CA GLY A 365 -3.28 -6.62 -6.28
C GLY A 365 -3.10 -5.49 -5.25
N LEU A 366 -4.19 -5.07 -4.62
CA LEU A 366 -4.21 -4.00 -3.61
C LEU A 366 -5.00 -4.42 -2.37
N ILE A 367 -4.43 -4.11 -1.20
CA ILE A 367 -5.10 -4.14 0.09
C ILE A 367 -5.17 -2.72 0.63
N LEU A 368 -6.39 -2.20 0.83
CA LEU A 368 -6.63 -0.86 1.34
C LEU A 368 -7.31 -0.89 2.72
N TYR A 369 -6.75 -0.15 3.67
CA TYR A 369 -7.35 0.12 4.97
C TYR A 369 -7.35 1.62 5.28
N ASN A 370 -8.21 2.03 6.21
CA ASN A 370 -8.25 3.38 6.81
C ASN A 370 -8.76 4.47 5.86
N ARG A 371 -8.32 5.70 6.09
CA ARG A 371 -9.08 6.90 5.75
C ARG A 371 -8.35 7.82 4.80
N ASP A 372 -9.12 8.73 4.21
CA ASP A 372 -8.64 9.86 3.41
C ASP A 372 -7.59 9.42 2.38
N THR A 373 -7.85 8.29 1.69
CA THR A 373 -6.94 7.72 0.70
C THR A 373 -7.59 7.71 -0.68
N VAL A 374 -6.84 8.16 -1.69
CA VAL A 374 -7.25 8.13 -3.10
C VAL A 374 -6.48 7.06 -3.84
N VAL A 375 -7.21 6.10 -4.42
CA VAL A 375 -6.70 5.03 -5.29
C VAL A 375 -7.17 5.32 -6.71
N SER A 376 -6.27 5.75 -7.59
CA SER A 376 -6.68 6.18 -8.93
C SER A 376 -5.77 5.76 -10.09
N SER A 377 -6.33 5.54 -11.27
CA SER A 377 -5.55 5.30 -12.50
C SER A 377 -4.57 4.12 -12.44
N ASN A 378 -4.76 3.17 -11.53
CA ASN A 378 -3.91 1.98 -11.46
C ASN A 378 -4.40 0.91 -12.44
N THR A 379 -3.47 0.09 -12.93
CA THR A 379 -3.74 -1.08 -13.77
C THR A 379 -3.47 -2.34 -12.98
N PHE A 380 -4.47 -3.22 -12.87
CA PHE A 380 -4.36 -4.53 -12.24
C PHE A 380 -4.62 -5.62 -13.28
N THR A 381 -3.68 -6.53 -13.47
CA THR A 381 -3.75 -7.59 -14.48
C THR A 381 -3.56 -8.96 -13.82
N ASP A 382 -4.45 -9.91 -14.12
CA ASP A 382 -4.30 -11.33 -13.76
C ASP A 382 -3.99 -11.60 -12.27
N CYS A 383 -4.56 -10.77 -11.38
CA CYS A 383 -4.47 -11.01 -9.94
C CYS A 383 -5.27 -12.26 -9.54
N THR A 384 -4.59 -13.31 -9.08
CA THR A 384 -5.17 -14.67 -9.05
C THR A 384 -6.33 -14.85 -8.08
N SER A 385 -6.32 -14.19 -6.91
CA SER A 385 -7.48 -14.14 -6.01
C SER A 385 -8.39 -12.98 -6.34
N TYR A 386 -7.86 -11.75 -6.29
CA TYR A 386 -8.60 -10.54 -6.60
C TYR A 386 -7.68 -9.33 -6.80
N ALA A 387 -8.08 -8.40 -7.66
CA ALA A 387 -7.32 -7.19 -7.91
C ALA A 387 -7.32 -6.24 -6.72
N MET A 388 -8.46 -6.04 -6.05
CA MET A 388 -8.53 -5.14 -4.89
C MET A 388 -9.40 -5.70 -3.76
N THR A 389 -9.00 -5.37 -2.53
CA THR A 389 -9.84 -5.51 -1.32
C THR A 389 -9.68 -4.31 -0.42
N PHE A 390 -10.70 -4.05 0.39
CA PHE A 390 -10.67 -2.98 1.39
C PHE A 390 -11.36 -3.41 2.68
N SER A 391 -11.00 -2.76 3.79
CA SER A 391 -11.70 -2.89 5.07
C SER A 391 -11.50 -1.65 5.93
N ASN A 392 -12.53 -1.27 6.69
CA ASN A 392 -12.50 -0.17 7.65
C ASN A 392 -12.02 1.12 6.98
N VAL A 393 -12.67 1.48 5.87
CA VAL A 393 -12.33 2.65 5.07
C VAL A 393 -13.27 3.82 5.29
N LEU A 394 -12.72 5.03 5.36
CA LEU A 394 -13.47 6.27 5.61
C LEU A 394 -12.99 7.38 4.67
N ASN A 395 -13.90 8.09 3.99
CA ASN A 395 -13.55 9.19 3.08
C ASN A 395 -12.55 8.77 1.98
N CYS A 396 -12.67 7.55 1.47
CA CYS A 396 -11.76 7.01 0.47
C CYS A 396 -12.36 7.05 -0.93
N ARG A 397 -11.49 7.11 -1.95
CA ARG A 397 -11.89 7.07 -3.36
C ARG A 397 -11.12 5.96 -4.07
N ILE A 398 -11.82 5.13 -4.82
CA ILE A 398 -11.29 4.11 -5.73
C ILE A 398 -11.82 4.46 -7.12
N GLU A 399 -11.01 5.14 -7.93
CA GLU A 399 -11.49 5.77 -9.15
C GLU A 399 -10.62 5.57 -10.39
N SER A 400 -11.25 5.44 -11.56
CA SER A 400 -10.51 5.38 -12.84
C SER A 400 -9.46 4.28 -12.94
N ASN A 401 -9.60 3.19 -12.19
CA ASN A 401 -8.68 2.05 -12.27
C ASN A 401 -9.10 1.10 -13.40
N THR A 402 -8.13 0.48 -14.04
CA THR A 402 -8.33 -0.59 -15.03
C THR A 402 -8.02 -1.92 -14.38
N ILE A 403 -8.97 -2.86 -14.39
CA ILE A 403 -8.84 -4.17 -13.78
C ILE A 403 -9.17 -5.24 -14.81
N THR A 404 -8.19 -6.07 -15.17
CA THR A 404 -8.40 -7.19 -16.11
C THR A 404 -7.92 -8.50 -15.50
N SER A 405 -8.60 -9.60 -15.81
CA SER A 405 -8.13 -10.93 -15.43
C SER A 405 -8.75 -12.04 -16.27
N THR A 406 -7.91 -12.97 -16.71
CA THR A 406 -8.28 -14.24 -17.36
C THR A 406 -8.13 -15.44 -16.41
N VAL A 407 -7.65 -15.19 -15.19
CA VAL A 407 -7.39 -16.25 -14.20
C VAL A 407 -8.71 -16.81 -13.67
N SER A 408 -8.84 -18.14 -13.73
CA SER A 408 -10.06 -18.84 -13.30
C SER A 408 -10.41 -18.56 -11.84
N GLY A 409 -11.63 -18.06 -11.58
CA GLY A 409 -12.11 -17.78 -10.22
C GLY A 409 -11.57 -16.51 -9.56
N SER A 410 -10.79 -15.71 -10.29
CA SER A 410 -10.36 -14.38 -9.86
C SER A 410 -11.52 -13.41 -9.70
N SER A 411 -11.25 -12.25 -9.08
CA SER A 411 -12.25 -11.19 -8.95
C SER A 411 -11.66 -9.81 -9.19
N GLY A 412 -12.49 -8.85 -9.61
CA GLY A 412 -12.07 -7.46 -9.67
C GLY A 412 -11.93 -6.87 -8.27
N ILE A 413 -13.05 -6.45 -7.68
CA ILE A 413 -13.08 -5.94 -6.30
C ILE A 413 -13.78 -6.97 -5.40
N LYS A 414 -13.12 -7.39 -4.32
CA LYS A 414 -13.65 -8.41 -3.41
C LYS A 414 -13.46 -8.08 -1.94
N VAL A 415 -14.55 -8.12 -1.18
CA VAL A 415 -14.60 -7.96 0.27
C VAL A 415 -15.48 -9.06 0.85
N THR A 416 -14.90 -9.96 1.65
CA THR A 416 -15.63 -11.11 2.24
C THR A 416 -15.76 -11.04 3.75
N ASN A 417 -14.93 -10.23 4.41
CA ASN A 417 -14.96 -10.05 5.85
C ASN A 417 -15.90 -8.91 6.21
N SER A 418 -16.60 -9.04 7.35
CA SER A 418 -17.42 -7.96 7.86
C SER A 418 -16.58 -6.72 8.09
N THR A 419 -17.07 -5.58 7.62
CA THR A 419 -16.32 -4.32 7.67
C THR A 419 -17.24 -3.11 7.65
N MET A 420 -16.73 -1.99 8.14
CA MET A 420 -17.37 -0.68 7.97
C MET A 420 -16.76 0.05 6.77
N SER A 421 -17.59 0.83 6.07
CA SER A 421 -17.15 1.74 5.02
C SER A 421 -18.08 2.95 4.98
N ASP A 422 -17.52 4.14 5.18
CA ASP A 422 -18.28 5.39 5.16
C ASP A 422 -17.62 6.42 4.26
N GLU A 423 -18.42 7.19 3.54
CA GLU A 423 -17.98 8.08 2.46
C GLU A 423 -16.96 7.42 1.51
N LEU A 424 -17.20 6.15 1.16
CA LEU A 424 -16.38 5.40 0.19
C LEU A 424 -16.95 5.57 -1.22
N TYR A 425 -16.15 6.12 -2.14
CA TYR A 425 -16.49 6.26 -3.55
C TYR A 425 -15.76 5.22 -4.38
N ILE A 426 -16.48 4.35 -5.09
CA ILE A 426 -15.95 3.41 -6.08
C ILE A 426 -16.52 3.84 -7.43
N GLN A 427 -15.72 4.54 -8.24
CA GLN A 427 -16.26 5.25 -9.40
C GLN A 427 -15.42 5.21 -10.65
N TYR A 428 -16.07 5.15 -11.82
CA TYR A 428 -15.40 5.23 -13.12
C TYR A 428 -14.30 4.18 -13.34
N ASN A 429 -14.36 3.03 -12.66
CA ASN A 429 -13.43 1.93 -12.89
C ASN A 429 -13.88 1.11 -14.11
N ASP A 430 -12.91 0.60 -14.86
CA ASP A 430 -13.09 -0.36 -15.94
C ASP A 430 -12.66 -1.75 -15.44
N ILE A 431 -13.61 -2.68 -15.32
CA ILE A 431 -13.43 -3.99 -14.69
C ILE A 431 -13.84 -5.08 -15.68
N ASP A 432 -12.88 -5.83 -16.23
CA ASP A 432 -13.11 -6.93 -17.16
C ASP A 432 -12.53 -8.26 -16.64
N ILE A 433 -13.39 -9.15 -16.15
CA ILE A 433 -13.00 -10.42 -15.53
C ILE A 433 -13.52 -11.61 -16.33
N ASP A 434 -12.65 -12.18 -17.17
CA ASP A 434 -12.86 -13.35 -18.05
C ASP A 434 -12.23 -14.64 -17.46
N GLY A 435 -12.46 -14.87 -16.17
CA GLY A 435 -11.97 -16.07 -15.45
C GLY A 435 -12.98 -17.22 -15.36
N GLY A 436 -13.94 -17.29 -16.27
CA GLY A 436 -15.02 -18.28 -16.25
C GLY A 436 -16.11 -18.04 -15.19
N ALA A 437 -16.96 -19.05 -14.99
CA ALA A 437 -18.25 -18.92 -14.28
C ALA A 437 -18.13 -18.67 -12.76
N THR A 438 -16.98 -18.98 -12.16
CA THR A 438 -16.74 -18.78 -10.72
C THR A 438 -16.16 -17.40 -10.40
N SER A 439 -15.72 -16.66 -11.42
CA SER A 439 -15.17 -15.32 -11.23
C SER A 439 -16.24 -14.30 -10.84
N THR A 440 -15.82 -13.15 -10.36
CA THR A 440 -16.75 -12.04 -10.07
C THR A 440 -16.15 -10.71 -10.44
N GLY A 441 -16.90 -9.85 -11.13
CA GLY A 441 -16.49 -8.46 -11.35
C GLY A 441 -16.35 -7.74 -10.01
N ILE A 442 -17.45 -7.72 -9.24
CA ILE A 442 -17.49 -7.19 -7.88
C ILE A 442 -18.13 -8.21 -6.92
N TRP A 443 -17.54 -8.44 -5.76
CA TRP A 443 -18.14 -9.20 -4.67
C TRP A 443 -17.93 -8.50 -3.33
N LEU A 444 -19.00 -7.87 -2.83
CA LEU A 444 -19.02 -7.15 -1.56
C LEU A 444 -19.92 -7.87 -0.57
N GLN A 445 -19.40 -8.12 0.63
CA GLN A 445 -20.10 -8.87 1.65
C GLN A 445 -19.94 -8.26 3.05
N ASN A 446 -21.05 -8.22 3.81
CA ASN A 446 -21.10 -7.80 5.21
C ASN A 446 -20.56 -6.38 5.46
N ILE A 447 -20.94 -5.42 4.60
CA ILE A 447 -20.51 -4.01 4.71
C ILE A 447 -21.62 -3.20 5.37
N ASN A 448 -21.30 -2.44 6.42
CA ASN A 448 -22.25 -1.58 7.17
C ASN A 448 -23.46 -2.36 7.71
N VAL A 449 -23.18 -3.46 8.43
CA VAL A 449 -24.21 -4.37 8.95
C VAL A 449 -24.32 -4.37 10.47
N ALA A 450 -23.36 -3.77 11.17
CA ALA A 450 -23.35 -3.66 12.62
C ALA A 450 -24.21 -2.47 13.10
N ALA A 451 -24.58 -2.51 14.39
CA ALA A 451 -25.33 -1.42 15.00
C ALA A 451 -24.46 -0.15 15.08
N GLY A 452 -25.02 1.00 14.71
CA GLY A 452 -24.32 2.29 14.63
C GLY A 452 -23.78 2.62 13.24
N GLU A 453 -23.85 1.70 12.28
CA GLU A 453 -23.38 1.88 10.89
C GLU A 453 -24.55 2.24 9.94
N GLU A 454 -25.76 2.49 10.45
CA GLU A 454 -26.99 2.61 9.63
C GLU A 454 -26.98 3.81 8.69
N ASN A 455 -26.18 4.83 9.00
CA ASN A 455 -26.05 6.05 8.20
C ASN A 455 -24.81 6.05 7.30
N TYR A 456 -23.97 5.02 7.38
CA TYR A 456 -22.73 4.97 6.59
C TYR A 456 -23.03 4.77 5.10
N LYS A 457 -22.21 5.39 4.26
CA LYS A 457 -22.44 5.45 2.81
C LYS A 457 -21.30 4.85 1.99
N VAL A 458 -21.70 4.04 1.00
CA VAL A 458 -20.82 3.56 -0.07
C VAL A 458 -21.45 3.90 -1.41
N TYR A 459 -20.69 4.56 -2.27
CA TYR A 459 -21.12 5.00 -3.59
C TYR A 459 -20.43 4.14 -4.66
N LEU A 460 -21.21 3.45 -5.49
CA LEU A 460 -20.72 2.72 -6.67
C LEU A 460 -21.24 3.44 -7.91
N LEU A 461 -20.39 4.27 -8.54
CA LEU A 461 -20.84 5.28 -9.52
C LEU A 461 -20.15 5.12 -10.88
N GLY A 462 -20.90 4.97 -11.96
CA GLY A 462 -20.34 5.13 -13.31
C GLY A 462 -19.25 4.11 -13.70
N ASN A 463 -19.22 2.93 -13.08
CA ASN A 463 -18.25 1.89 -13.41
C ASN A 463 -18.70 1.08 -14.63
N ASP A 464 -17.75 0.60 -15.43
CA ASP A 464 -18.00 -0.40 -16.49
C ASP A 464 -17.47 -1.76 -16.02
N ILE A 465 -18.36 -2.75 -15.95
CA ILE A 465 -18.09 -4.03 -15.31
C ILE A 465 -18.52 -5.16 -16.25
N SER A 466 -17.54 -5.80 -16.87
CA SER A 466 -17.66 -7.03 -17.66
C SER A 466 -17.18 -8.23 -16.84
N THR A 467 -17.96 -9.32 -16.79
CA THR A 467 -17.47 -10.57 -16.20
C THR A 467 -18.16 -11.82 -16.75
N THR A 468 -17.38 -12.89 -16.93
CA THR A 468 -17.91 -14.23 -17.21
C THR A 468 -18.59 -14.91 -16.03
N GLY A 469 -18.54 -14.31 -14.84
CA GLY A 469 -19.24 -14.78 -13.67
C GLY A 469 -20.32 -13.79 -13.24
N SER A 470 -20.33 -13.41 -11.96
CA SER A 470 -21.42 -12.61 -11.35
C SER A 470 -20.92 -11.36 -10.63
N CYS A 471 -21.82 -10.44 -10.34
CA CYS A 471 -21.59 -9.36 -9.36
C CYS A 471 -22.46 -9.62 -8.13
N LYS A 472 -21.89 -9.49 -6.92
CA LYS A 472 -22.53 -9.91 -5.67
C LYS A 472 -22.46 -8.82 -4.61
N PHE A 473 -23.62 -8.49 -4.06
CA PHE A 473 -23.82 -7.61 -2.91
C PHE A 473 -24.56 -8.42 -1.84
N ALA A 474 -23.85 -8.88 -0.80
CA ALA A 474 -24.37 -9.82 0.19
C ALA A 474 -24.30 -9.24 1.61
N GLY A 475 -25.43 -8.88 2.20
CA GLY A 475 -25.47 -8.23 3.51
C GLY A 475 -24.78 -6.88 3.46
N VAL A 476 -25.30 -5.96 2.66
CA VAL A 476 -24.71 -4.62 2.50
C VAL A 476 -25.69 -3.54 2.96
N GLY A 477 -25.18 -2.49 3.60
CA GLY A 477 -25.92 -1.36 4.13
C GLY A 477 -25.49 -0.03 3.52
N GLY A 478 -26.45 0.84 3.18
CA GLY A 478 -26.17 2.24 2.81
C GLY A 478 -25.49 2.42 1.44
N PHE A 479 -25.78 1.53 0.49
CA PHE A 479 -25.20 1.58 -0.86
C PHE A 479 -26.00 2.46 -1.81
N GLU A 480 -25.30 3.29 -2.57
CA GLU A 480 -25.83 4.05 -3.71
C GLU A 480 -25.14 3.55 -4.98
N VAL A 481 -25.86 2.74 -5.76
CA VAL A 481 -25.38 2.10 -6.99
C VAL A 481 -25.99 2.84 -8.17
N GLU A 482 -25.23 3.74 -8.80
CA GLU A 482 -25.76 4.65 -9.80
C GLU A 482 -24.97 4.66 -11.11
N SER A 483 -25.67 4.67 -12.23
CA SER A 483 -25.09 4.87 -13.57
C SER A 483 -24.00 3.86 -13.96
N ASN A 484 -23.99 2.65 -13.40
CA ASN A 484 -23.03 1.61 -13.76
C ASN A 484 -23.50 0.79 -14.95
N SER A 485 -22.54 0.27 -15.72
CA SER A 485 -22.71 -0.73 -16.76
C SER A 485 -22.28 -2.09 -16.22
N PHE A 486 -23.19 -3.06 -16.19
CA PHE A 486 -22.92 -4.44 -15.82
C PHE A 486 -23.18 -5.35 -17.01
N VAL A 487 -22.16 -6.05 -17.49
CA VAL A 487 -22.25 -7.11 -18.49
C VAL A 487 -21.76 -8.41 -17.84
N THR A 488 -22.69 -9.32 -17.56
CA THR A 488 -22.39 -10.54 -16.80
C THR A 488 -22.83 -11.80 -17.55
N LEU A 489 -22.20 -12.94 -17.31
CA LEU A 489 -22.78 -14.25 -17.70
C LEU A 489 -23.56 -14.93 -16.57
N GLY A 490 -23.33 -14.51 -15.33
CA GLY A 490 -24.13 -14.78 -14.13
C GLY A 490 -25.06 -13.61 -13.81
N SER A 491 -25.50 -13.48 -12.56
CA SER A 491 -26.38 -12.38 -12.14
C SER A 491 -25.63 -11.20 -11.51
N VAL A 492 -26.26 -10.03 -11.55
CA VAL A 492 -26.10 -9.01 -10.51
C VAL A 492 -27.02 -9.41 -9.36
N SER A 493 -26.44 -9.78 -8.22
CA SER A 493 -27.17 -10.34 -7.08
C SER A 493 -27.09 -9.43 -5.87
N VAL A 494 -28.24 -9.07 -5.31
CA VAL A 494 -28.37 -8.37 -4.03
C VAL A 494 -29.10 -9.28 -3.05
N VAL A 495 -28.38 -9.71 -2.00
CA VAL A 495 -28.89 -10.60 -0.97
C VAL A 495 -28.75 -9.93 0.39
N GLY A 496 -29.83 -9.76 1.16
CA GLY A 496 -29.72 -9.12 2.48
C GLY A 496 -29.39 -7.63 2.43
N GLY A 497 -29.71 -6.94 1.32
CA GLY A 497 -29.50 -5.51 1.15
C GLY A 497 -30.35 -4.68 2.11
N ARG A 498 -29.76 -3.60 2.65
CA ARG A 498 -30.38 -2.69 3.62
C ARG A 498 -30.14 -1.25 3.18
N SER A 499 -31.21 -0.47 2.97
CA SER A 499 -31.09 0.94 2.57
C SER A 499 -30.26 1.12 1.28
N MET A 500 -30.35 0.18 0.34
CA MET A 500 -29.70 0.30 -0.96
C MET A 500 -30.56 1.11 -1.92
N VAL A 501 -29.92 1.97 -2.70
CA VAL A 501 -30.50 2.71 -3.82
C VAL A 501 -29.76 2.30 -5.09
N MET A 502 -30.47 1.75 -6.07
CA MET A 502 -29.93 1.32 -7.36
C MET A 502 -30.64 2.07 -8.50
N THR A 503 -29.95 3.00 -9.15
CA THR A 503 -30.55 3.91 -10.14
C THR A 503 -29.75 4.09 -11.41
N LEU A 504 -30.43 4.27 -12.54
CA LEU A 504 -29.79 4.60 -13.83
C LEU A 504 -28.74 3.59 -14.31
N ASN A 505 -28.75 2.35 -13.80
CA ASN A 505 -27.80 1.33 -14.20
C ASN A 505 -28.27 0.61 -15.47
N SER A 506 -27.29 0.14 -16.26
CA SER A 506 -27.50 -0.80 -17.35
C SER A 506 -27.02 -2.19 -16.91
N ILE A 507 -27.92 -3.16 -16.84
CA ILE A 507 -27.62 -4.53 -16.42
C ILE A 507 -27.95 -5.47 -17.58
N LEU A 508 -26.93 -6.12 -18.14
CA LEU A 508 -27.05 -7.11 -19.19
C LEU A 508 -26.50 -8.45 -18.69
N ASN A 509 -27.38 -9.45 -18.56
CA ASN A 509 -26.94 -10.84 -18.56
C ASN A 509 -26.82 -11.32 -20.01
N ASN A 510 -25.59 -11.56 -20.46
CA ASN A 510 -25.29 -12.00 -21.82
C ASN A 510 -25.02 -13.50 -21.92
N SER A 511 -25.76 -14.33 -21.17
CA SER A 511 -25.59 -15.79 -21.19
C SER A 511 -26.79 -16.49 -21.85
N PRO A 512 -26.74 -16.75 -23.17
CA PRO A 512 -27.92 -17.19 -23.94
C PRO A 512 -28.55 -18.51 -23.48
N ASN A 513 -27.82 -19.32 -22.71
CA ASN A 513 -28.26 -20.64 -22.27
C ASN A 513 -28.23 -20.82 -20.75
N ALA A 514 -27.75 -19.85 -19.96
CA ALA A 514 -27.64 -20.02 -18.52
C ALA A 514 -28.99 -19.96 -17.82
N ASN A 515 -29.13 -20.76 -16.77
CA ASN A 515 -30.19 -20.61 -15.78
C ASN A 515 -29.80 -19.51 -14.78
N ALA A 516 -29.63 -18.28 -15.27
CA ALA A 516 -29.23 -17.13 -14.48
C ALA A 516 -30.16 -15.95 -14.76
N ASN A 517 -30.42 -15.16 -13.73
CA ASN A 517 -31.16 -13.91 -13.84
C ASN A 517 -30.21 -12.76 -14.20
N ALA A 518 -30.72 -11.68 -14.80
CA ALA A 518 -29.92 -10.45 -14.91
C ALA A 518 -29.81 -9.76 -13.55
N LEU A 519 -30.95 -9.49 -12.91
CA LEU A 519 -30.99 -8.99 -11.52
C LEU A 519 -31.67 -10.01 -10.60
N TYR A 520 -31.02 -10.31 -9.47
CA TYR A 520 -31.57 -11.16 -8.42
C TYR A 520 -31.59 -10.44 -7.08
N LEU A 521 -32.79 -10.18 -6.56
CA LEU A 521 -33.04 -9.57 -5.25
C LEU A 521 -33.58 -10.65 -4.31
N ASN A 522 -32.89 -10.91 -3.20
CA ASN A 522 -33.27 -12.00 -2.30
C ASN A 522 -33.07 -11.66 -0.82
N ASN A 523 -34.07 -11.98 0.01
CA ASN A 523 -34.00 -11.79 1.46
C ASN A 523 -33.61 -10.34 1.83
N ASN A 524 -34.26 -9.35 1.21
CA ASN A 524 -34.01 -7.93 1.48
C ASN A 524 -35.13 -7.39 2.40
N PRO A 525 -34.98 -7.44 3.74
CA PRO A 525 -36.08 -7.18 4.68
C PRO A 525 -36.30 -5.69 4.98
N LEU A 526 -35.35 -4.83 4.63
CA LEU A 526 -35.40 -3.39 4.89
C LEU A 526 -35.64 -2.61 3.61
N ALA A 527 -35.90 -1.31 3.75
CA ALA A 527 -36.18 -0.44 2.62
C ALA A 527 -35.05 -0.49 1.60
N ASN A 528 -35.39 -0.73 0.33
CA ASN A 528 -34.48 -0.67 -0.81
C ASN A 528 -35.21 0.00 -1.98
N ILE A 529 -34.46 0.71 -2.82
CA ILE A 529 -34.99 1.42 -3.99
C ILE A 529 -34.24 0.92 -5.22
N VAL A 530 -34.96 0.43 -6.22
CA VAL A 530 -34.44 -0.01 -7.52
C VAL A 530 -35.27 0.68 -8.60
N LYS A 531 -34.71 1.72 -9.21
CA LYS A 531 -35.48 2.54 -10.15
C LYS A 531 -34.71 3.06 -11.34
N ASP A 532 -35.43 3.35 -12.42
CA ASP A 532 -34.87 3.98 -13.61
C ASP A 532 -33.69 3.17 -14.22
N ASN A 533 -33.64 1.85 -14.02
CA ASN A 533 -32.60 0.99 -14.58
C ASN A 533 -33.05 0.36 -15.91
N THR A 534 -32.08 0.05 -16.78
CA THR A 534 -32.28 -0.83 -17.94
C THR A 534 -31.74 -2.21 -17.60
N ILE A 535 -32.60 -3.23 -17.63
CA ILE A 535 -32.25 -4.61 -17.26
C ILE A 535 -32.60 -5.51 -18.44
N GLU A 536 -31.63 -6.27 -18.91
CA GLU A 536 -31.75 -7.17 -20.06
C GLU A 536 -31.14 -8.53 -19.71
N ASN A 537 -31.86 -9.60 -20.07
CA ASN A 537 -31.34 -10.95 -20.03
C ASN A 537 -31.50 -11.58 -21.41
N THR A 538 -30.42 -12.10 -21.99
CA THR A 538 -30.43 -12.72 -23.32
C THR A 538 -30.70 -14.23 -23.26
N SER A 539 -30.79 -14.79 -22.05
CA SER A 539 -30.98 -16.22 -21.85
C SER A 539 -32.31 -16.70 -22.42
N THR A 540 -32.20 -17.80 -23.16
CA THR A 540 -33.35 -18.52 -23.71
C THR A 540 -33.87 -19.63 -22.78
N ASN A 541 -33.23 -19.80 -21.62
CA ASN A 541 -33.58 -20.84 -20.66
C ASN A 541 -34.93 -20.55 -20.00
N ALA A 542 -35.81 -21.56 -19.95
CA ALA A 542 -37.15 -21.49 -19.34
C ALA A 542 -37.15 -20.94 -17.89
N ASN A 543 -36.06 -21.15 -17.16
CA ASN A 543 -35.90 -20.78 -15.75
C ASN A 543 -35.11 -19.49 -15.53
N ALA A 544 -34.56 -18.88 -16.59
CA ALA A 544 -33.93 -17.57 -16.49
C ALA A 544 -34.99 -16.46 -16.46
N HIS A 545 -34.76 -15.42 -15.67
CA HIS A 545 -35.64 -14.25 -15.59
C HIS A 545 -34.86 -12.97 -15.86
N CYS A 546 -35.51 -11.92 -16.37
CA CYS A 546 -34.86 -10.60 -16.41
C CYS A 546 -34.61 -10.14 -14.97
N VAL A 547 -35.65 -10.20 -14.13
CA VAL A 547 -35.57 -9.88 -12.70
C VAL A 547 -36.27 -10.94 -11.88
N GLN A 548 -35.61 -11.40 -10.82
CA GLN A 548 -36.23 -12.22 -9.79
C GLN A 548 -36.14 -11.55 -8.43
N ILE A 549 -37.28 -11.45 -7.74
CA ILE A 549 -37.43 -10.86 -6.41
C ILE A 549 -37.98 -11.95 -5.49
N THR A 550 -37.30 -12.21 -4.37
CA THR A 550 -37.69 -13.27 -3.44
C THR A 550 -37.50 -12.82 -1.99
N ASN A 551 -38.51 -13.02 -1.14
CA ASN A 551 -38.45 -12.71 0.30
C ASN A 551 -38.01 -11.25 0.59
N CYS A 552 -38.62 -10.29 -0.11
CA CYS A 552 -38.27 -8.88 0.03
C CYS A 552 -39.40 -8.10 0.73
N ALA A 553 -39.04 -7.04 1.44
CA ALA A 553 -39.99 -6.14 2.09
C ALA A 553 -39.59 -4.68 1.87
N ASN A 554 -40.55 -3.75 1.91
CA ASN A 554 -40.27 -2.31 1.79
C ASN A 554 -39.50 -1.93 0.51
N LEU A 555 -39.71 -2.67 -0.59
CA LEU A 555 -39.02 -2.45 -1.85
C LEU A 555 -39.79 -1.44 -2.69
N THR A 556 -39.10 -0.42 -3.20
CA THR A 556 -39.57 0.41 -4.31
C THR A 556 -38.91 -0.07 -5.60
N PHE A 557 -39.64 -0.76 -6.46
CA PHE A 557 -39.16 -1.24 -7.77
C PHE A 557 -39.91 -0.51 -8.88
N ASN A 558 -39.40 0.65 -9.30
CA ASN A 558 -40.16 1.56 -10.15
C ASN A 558 -39.44 2.03 -11.42
N SER A 559 -40.18 2.31 -12.49
CA SER A 559 -39.65 2.95 -13.70
C SER A 559 -38.49 2.22 -14.38
N ASN A 560 -38.35 0.90 -14.19
CA ASN A 560 -37.30 0.12 -14.84
C ASN A 560 -37.74 -0.33 -16.24
N THR A 561 -36.80 -0.37 -17.18
CA THR A 561 -36.99 -0.96 -18.52
C THR A 561 -36.45 -2.38 -18.51
N LEU A 562 -37.30 -3.38 -18.77
CA LEU A 562 -36.96 -4.80 -18.67
C LEU A 562 -37.01 -5.49 -20.03
N LYS A 563 -36.03 -6.34 -20.37
CA LYS A 563 -35.99 -7.05 -21.66
C LYS A 563 -35.70 -8.54 -21.47
N GLN A 564 -36.55 -9.40 -22.06
CA GLN A 564 -36.42 -10.86 -22.00
C GLN A 564 -37.00 -11.56 -23.23
N PRO A 565 -36.30 -12.51 -23.88
CA PRO A 565 -36.75 -13.10 -25.15
C PRO A 565 -37.80 -14.22 -25.03
N VAL A 566 -37.78 -15.09 -24.02
CA VAL A 566 -38.60 -16.35 -24.06
C VAL A 566 -39.28 -16.78 -22.76
N THR A 567 -39.11 -16.06 -21.64
CA THR A 567 -39.68 -16.46 -20.33
C THR A 567 -40.11 -15.25 -19.49
N ARG A 568 -40.37 -15.44 -18.19
CA ARG A 568 -40.84 -14.38 -17.30
C ARG A 568 -39.84 -13.22 -17.25
N THR A 569 -40.34 -12.03 -17.53
CA THR A 569 -39.56 -10.80 -17.39
C THR A 569 -39.38 -10.48 -15.90
N LEU A 570 -40.48 -10.39 -15.13
CA LEU A 570 -40.45 -10.11 -13.70
C LEU A 570 -41.08 -11.26 -12.89
N HIS A 571 -40.30 -11.91 -12.04
CA HIS A 571 -40.72 -13.00 -11.17
C HIS A 571 -40.59 -12.59 -9.69
N ILE A 572 -41.71 -12.55 -8.97
CA ILE A 572 -41.82 -12.11 -7.58
C ILE A 572 -42.40 -13.23 -6.72
N THR A 573 -41.75 -13.53 -5.60
CA THR A 573 -42.23 -14.46 -4.58
C THR A 573 -42.01 -13.89 -3.18
N ASN A 574 -43.02 -13.93 -2.31
CA ASN A 574 -42.94 -13.43 -0.93
C ASN A 574 -42.50 -11.96 -0.85
N LEU A 575 -43.29 -11.06 -1.42
CA LEU A 575 -43.06 -9.62 -1.38
C LEU A 575 -44.04 -8.95 -0.39
N THR A 576 -43.54 -8.10 0.50
CA THR A 576 -44.38 -7.41 1.49
C THR A 576 -44.15 -5.90 1.51
N ASP A 577 -45.20 -5.11 1.77
CA ASP A 577 -45.13 -3.65 1.99
C ASP A 577 -44.32 -2.91 0.90
N SER A 578 -44.50 -3.28 -0.37
CA SER A 578 -43.64 -2.84 -1.47
C SER A 578 -44.43 -2.17 -2.59
N ASP A 579 -43.78 -1.29 -3.36
CA ASP A 579 -44.33 -0.68 -4.57
C ASP A 579 -43.58 -1.19 -5.80
N VAL A 580 -44.33 -1.75 -6.76
CA VAL A 580 -43.82 -2.22 -8.05
C VAL A 580 -44.59 -1.48 -9.14
N SER A 581 -44.03 -0.38 -9.61
CA SER A 581 -44.79 0.57 -10.44
C SER A 581 -44.04 1.08 -11.67
N LEU A 582 -44.77 1.46 -12.71
CA LEU A 582 -44.23 2.15 -13.90
C LEU A 582 -43.12 1.41 -14.66
N ASN A 583 -42.96 0.10 -14.48
CA ASN A 583 -41.94 -0.66 -15.21
C ASN A 583 -42.42 -0.96 -16.62
N THR A 584 -41.55 -0.77 -17.61
CA THR A 584 -41.81 -1.09 -19.02
C THR A 584 -41.02 -2.31 -19.44
N GLY A 585 -41.39 -2.99 -20.52
CA GLY A 585 -40.51 -4.00 -21.07
C GLY A 585 -40.80 -4.44 -22.49
N VAL A 586 -39.72 -4.83 -23.17
CA VAL A 586 -39.77 -5.45 -24.49
C VAL A 586 -39.73 -6.96 -24.28
N ILE A 587 -40.82 -7.62 -24.64
CA ILE A 587 -40.99 -9.05 -24.44
C ILE A 587 -40.90 -9.73 -25.81
N GLY A 588 -40.13 -10.81 -25.92
CA GLY A 588 -40.21 -11.69 -27.07
C GLY A 588 -41.50 -12.52 -27.07
N ASN A 589 -41.43 -13.79 -27.47
CA ASN A 589 -42.61 -14.67 -27.59
C ASN A 589 -43.14 -15.20 -26.24
N VAL A 590 -43.13 -14.39 -25.18
CA VAL A 590 -43.42 -14.83 -23.81
C VAL A 590 -44.88 -14.62 -23.42
N ALA A 591 -45.41 -15.60 -22.68
CA ALA A 591 -46.74 -15.63 -22.09
C ALA A 591 -46.97 -14.80 -20.80
N LEU A 592 -45.98 -14.17 -20.14
CA LEU A 592 -46.21 -13.46 -18.86
C LEU A 592 -45.15 -12.39 -18.54
N PHE A 593 -45.57 -11.13 -18.45
CA PHE A 593 -44.68 -10.01 -18.10
C PHE A 593 -44.35 -9.98 -16.61
N LEU A 594 -45.37 -10.16 -15.77
CA LEU A 594 -45.28 -10.11 -14.31
C LEU A 594 -45.91 -11.37 -13.70
N TYR A 595 -45.12 -12.11 -12.94
CA TYR A 595 -45.58 -13.22 -12.10
C TYR A 595 -45.31 -12.88 -10.64
N ALA A 596 -46.34 -12.76 -9.82
CA ALA A 596 -46.22 -12.52 -8.40
C ALA A 596 -47.02 -13.55 -7.59
N THR A 597 -46.39 -14.12 -6.57
CA THR A 597 -47.04 -15.03 -5.61
C THR A 597 -46.65 -14.70 -4.18
N SER A 598 -47.60 -14.91 -3.27
CA SER A 598 -47.45 -14.67 -1.84
C SER A 598 -47.12 -13.21 -1.54
N THR A 599 -47.91 -12.28 -2.10
CA THR A 599 -47.73 -10.84 -1.86
C THR A 599 -48.60 -10.35 -0.69
N SER A 600 -48.14 -9.35 0.06
CA SER A 600 -48.92 -8.72 1.13
C SER A 600 -48.67 -7.22 1.17
N ASN A 601 -49.74 -6.41 1.25
CA ASN A 601 -49.64 -4.94 1.27
C ASN A 601 -48.78 -4.34 0.12
N CYS A 602 -48.79 -4.97 -1.04
CA CYS A 602 -48.01 -4.52 -2.20
C CYS A 602 -48.88 -3.72 -3.18
N THR A 603 -48.30 -2.69 -3.79
CA THR A 603 -48.92 -1.94 -4.89
C THR A 603 -48.29 -2.35 -6.20
N PHE A 604 -49.14 -2.66 -7.19
CA PHE A 604 -48.74 -2.95 -8.57
C PHE A 604 -49.47 -1.98 -9.50
N SER A 605 -48.78 -1.00 -10.08
CA SER A 605 -49.44 0.04 -10.90
C SER A 605 -48.63 0.48 -12.12
N GLY A 606 -49.28 0.68 -13.27
CA GLY A 606 -48.64 1.25 -14.46
C GLY A 606 -47.51 0.42 -15.09
N ASN A 607 -47.44 -0.88 -14.83
CA ASN A 607 -46.44 -1.77 -15.45
C ASN A 607 -46.92 -2.19 -16.86
N LEU A 608 -46.15 -1.88 -17.90
CA LEU A 608 -46.53 -2.01 -19.32
C LEU A 608 -45.55 -2.90 -20.11
N ALA A 609 -46.04 -3.59 -21.14
CA ALA A 609 -45.20 -4.32 -22.09
C ALA A 609 -45.40 -3.82 -23.52
N ASP A 610 -44.31 -3.70 -24.29
CA ASP A 610 -44.30 -3.02 -25.59
C ASP A 610 -44.72 -3.92 -26.78
N THR A 611 -44.91 -5.23 -26.59
CA THR A 611 -45.18 -6.17 -27.69
C THR A 611 -46.54 -6.90 -27.57
N PRO A 612 -47.48 -6.71 -28.52
CA PRO A 612 -48.74 -7.46 -28.63
C PRO A 612 -48.51 -8.93 -29.05
N PRO A 613 -49.42 -9.88 -28.71
CA PRO A 613 -50.85 -9.65 -28.52
C PRO A 613 -51.39 -9.88 -27.10
N PHE A 614 -50.60 -10.31 -26.12
CA PHE A 614 -51.12 -10.62 -24.77
C PHE A 614 -50.11 -10.29 -23.67
N THR A 615 -50.15 -9.07 -23.14
CA THR A 615 -49.52 -8.79 -21.85
C THR A 615 -50.34 -9.50 -20.78
N ARG A 616 -49.85 -10.64 -20.28
CA ARG A 616 -50.46 -11.32 -19.14
C ARG A 616 -49.69 -10.93 -17.88
N GLN A 617 -50.42 -10.56 -16.84
CA GLN A 617 -49.95 -10.46 -15.47
C GLN A 617 -50.65 -11.55 -14.64
N SER A 618 -49.93 -12.18 -13.71
CA SER A 618 -50.49 -13.17 -12.78
C SER A 618 -50.07 -12.78 -11.38
N ILE A 619 -51.02 -12.33 -10.57
CA ILE A 619 -50.79 -11.91 -9.19
C ILE A 619 -51.64 -12.79 -8.29
N ASP A 620 -50.99 -13.58 -7.41
CA ASP A 620 -51.64 -14.49 -6.46
C ASP A 620 -52.69 -15.41 -7.12
N GLY A 621 -52.37 -15.89 -8.32
CA GLY A 621 -53.22 -16.80 -9.10
C GLY A 621 -54.28 -16.10 -9.96
N VAL A 622 -54.42 -14.77 -9.89
CA VAL A 622 -55.31 -13.99 -10.75
C VAL A 622 -54.57 -13.55 -11.99
N VAL A 623 -54.98 -14.06 -13.16
CA VAL A 623 -54.42 -13.66 -14.45
C VAL A 623 -55.21 -12.47 -15.01
N THR A 624 -54.55 -11.32 -15.16
CA THR A 624 -55.09 -10.15 -15.85
C THR A 624 -54.42 -10.05 -17.22
N VAL A 625 -55.21 -10.00 -18.28
CA VAL A 625 -54.75 -9.61 -19.62
C VAL A 625 -54.92 -8.09 -19.69
N LEU A 626 -53.81 -7.36 -19.80
CA LEU A 626 -53.81 -5.90 -19.96
C LEU A 626 -53.97 -5.50 -21.42
#